data_AF-A0A7C1B7T6-F1
#
_entry.id   AF-A0A7C1B7T6-F1
#
_cell.length_a   1.000
_cell.length_b   1.000
_cell.length_c   1.000
_cell.angle_alpha   90.00
_cell.angle_beta   90.00
_cell.angle_gamma   90.00
#
_symmetry.space_group_name_H-M   'P 1'
#
loop_
_entity.id
_entity.type
_entity.pdbx_description
1 polymer ?
#
loop_
_entity_poly.entity_id
_entity_poly.type
_entity_poly.pdbx_seq_one_letter_code
_entity_poly.pdbx_strand_id
1 'polypeptide(L)' 'MTLIIEAKRESSHVKSPLIREVARREGLEPERLARLIASGRVVIPANLNRNLEKRIEEGGIRGVGEFLSTKINANI' A
#
# COMPACT_ATOMS: atom_id res chain seq x y z
N MET A 1 14.30 -2.04 2.04
CA MET A 1 13.56 -2.44 0.81
C MET A 1 12.42 -1.45 0.60
N THR A 2 12.00 -1.18 -0.64
CA THR A 2 10.84 -0.30 -0.94
C THR A 2 9.70 -1.08 -1.59
N LEU A 3 8.45 -0.67 -1.34
CA LEU A 3 7.25 -1.37 -1.82
C LEU A 3 7.13 -1.44 -3.34
N ILE A 4 7.70 -0.49 -4.09
CA ILE A 4 7.71 -0.55 -5.55
C ILE A 4 8.59 -1.69 -6.09
N ILE A 5 9.71 -1.98 -5.41
CA ILE A 5 10.59 -3.09 -5.79
C ILE A 5 9.91 -4.42 -5.46
N GLU A 6 9.29 -4.52 -4.29
CA GLU A 6 8.50 -5.70 -3.87
C GLU A 6 7.33 -5.96 -4.83
N ALA A 7 6.55 -4.92 -5.15
CA ALA A 7 5.41 -5.04 -6.05
C ALA A 7 5.82 -5.47 -7.47
N LYS A 8 6.97 -5.00 -7.98
CA LYS A 8 7.52 -5.46 -9.27
C LYS A 8 7.88 -6.95 -9.24
N ARG A 9 8.39 -7.46 -8.12
CA ARG A 9 8.75 -8.87 -7.94
C ARG A 9 7.56 -9.79 -7.72
N GLU A 10 6.51 -9.28 -7.07
CA GLU A 10 5.38 -10.08 -6.54
C GLU A 10 4.03 -9.77 -7.22
N SER A 11 4.02 -9.12 -8.38
CA SER A 11 2.78 -8.65 -9.04
C SER A 11 1.76 -9.73 -9.40
N SER A 12 2.15 -11.00 -9.41
CA SER A 12 1.30 -12.17 -9.66
C SER A 12 0.98 -13.00 -8.41
N HIS A 13 1.67 -12.76 -7.29
CA HIS A 13 1.44 -13.45 -6.03
C HIS A 13 1.91 -12.59 -4.85
N VAL A 14 1.00 -11.75 -4.34
CA VAL A 14 1.35 -10.71 -3.37
C VAL A 14 1.58 -11.30 -1.98
N LYS A 15 2.79 -11.14 -1.42
CA LYS A 15 3.12 -11.58 -0.04
C LYS A 15 3.12 -10.43 0.96
N SER A 16 3.40 -9.21 0.50
CA SER A 16 3.50 -8.03 1.37
C SER A 16 2.21 -7.80 2.18
N PRO A 17 2.27 -7.81 3.54
CA PRO A 17 1.10 -7.58 4.39
C PRO A 17 0.54 -6.16 4.24
N LEU A 18 1.41 -5.19 3.90
CA LEU A 18 1.02 -3.80 3.65
C LEU A 18 0.13 -3.67 2.42
N ILE A 19 0.48 -4.35 1.32
CA ILE A 19 -0.32 -4.34 0.09
C ILE A 19 -1.66 -5.01 0.34
N ARG A 20 -1.67 -6.16 1.03
CA ARG A 20 -2.91 -6.88 1.37
C ARG A 20 -3.85 -6.04 2.24
N GLU A 21 -3.32 -5.34 3.26
CA GLU A 21 -4.16 -4.52 4.14
C GLU A 21 -4.75 -3.31 3.41
N VAL A 22 -3.98 -2.62 2.55
CA VAL A 22 -4.51 -1.50 1.76
C VAL A 22 -5.53 -1.99 0.74
N ALA A 23 -5.27 -3.10 0.05
CA ALA A 23 -6.19 -3.71 -0.90
C ALA A 23 -7.54 -4.04 -0.24
N ARG A 24 -7.49 -4.68 0.93
CA ARG A 24 -8.67 -5.00 1.75
C ARG A 24 -9.48 -3.75 2.12
N ARG A 25 -8.82 -2.66 2.50
CA ARG A 25 -9.49 -1.40 2.88
C ARG A 25 -10.15 -0.68 1.70
N GLU A 26 -9.52 -0.73 0.54
CA GLU A 26 -9.99 -0.02 -0.66
C GLU A 26 -10.91 -0.90 -1.53
N GLY A 27 -11.19 -2.13 -1.11
CA GLY A 27 -12.04 -3.07 -1.87
C GLY A 27 -11.42 -3.47 -3.21
N LEU A 28 -10.10 -3.62 -3.25
CA LEU A 28 -9.35 -4.02 -4.44
C LEU A 28 -8.70 -5.39 -4.25
N GLU A 29 -8.50 -6.12 -5.34
CA GLU A 29 -7.66 -7.32 -5.33
C GLU A 29 -6.19 -6.95 -5.07
N PRO A 30 -5.47 -7.70 -4.21
CA PRO A 30 -4.06 -7.43 -3.89
C PRO A 30 -3.17 -7.33 -5.14
N GLU A 31 -3.34 -8.21 -6.11
CA GLU A 31 -2.57 -8.25 -7.36
C GLU A 31 -2.83 -6.99 -8.21
N ARG A 32 -4.06 -6.50 -8.22
CA ARG A 32 -4.41 -5.25 -8.90
C ARG A 32 -3.68 -4.07 -8.26
N LEU A 33 -3.69 -3.99 -6.93
CA LEU A 33 -2.98 -2.94 -6.19
C LEU A 33 -1.46 -3.04 -6.41
N ALA A 34 -0.89 -4.25 -6.37
CA ALA A 34 0.52 -4.47 -6.63
C ALA A 34 0.93 -4.00 -8.03
N ARG A 35 0.13 -4.24 -9.08
CA ARG A 35 0.40 -3.72 -10.43
C ARG A 35 0.37 -2.19 -10.49
N LEU A 36 -0.55 -1.55 -9.77
CA LEU A 36 -0.59 -0.08 -9.67
C LEU A 36 0.65 0.48 -8.96
N ILE A 37 1.11 -0.19 -7.89
CA ILE A 37 2.35 0.18 -7.20
C ILE A 37 3.57 -0.04 -8.08
N ALA A 38 3.65 -1.20 -8.75
CA ALA A 38 4.76 -1.55 -9.65
C ALA A 38 4.90 -0.58 -10.84
N SER A 39 3.77 -0.03 -11.31
CA SER A 39 3.71 0.99 -12.36
C SER A 39 3.88 2.43 -11.86
N GLY A 40 4.00 2.63 -10.54
CA GLY A 40 4.18 3.96 -9.94
C GLY A 40 2.91 4.81 -9.86
N ARG A 41 1.73 4.23 -10.09
CA ARG A 41 0.43 4.94 -10.06
C ARG A 41 -0.20 4.97 -8.67
N VAL A 42 0.28 4.12 -7.77
CA VAL A 42 -0.09 4.08 -6.35
C VAL A 42 1.16 3.97 -5.49
N VAL A 43 1.16 4.62 -4.33
CA VAL A 43 2.17 4.49 -3.29
C VAL A 43 1.51 4.14 -1.96
N ILE A 44 2.23 3.37 -1.12
CA ILE A 44 1.86 3.15 0.29
C ILE A 44 3.00 3.75 1.15
N PRO A 45 2.77 4.87 1.85
CA PRO A 45 3.78 5.47 2.73
C PRO A 45 4.04 4.61 3.99
N ALA A 46 5.09 3.81 3.93
CA ALA A 46 5.48 2.86 4.98
C ALA A 46 6.99 2.92 5.26
N ASN A 47 7.44 3.99 5.90
CA ASN A 47 8.84 4.09 6.35
C ASN A 47 9.14 2.99 7.38
N LEU A 48 10.17 2.19 7.14
CA LEU A 48 10.61 1.07 8.01
C LEU A 48 11.05 1.53 9.41
N ASN A 49 11.40 2.80 9.59
CA ASN A 49 11.73 3.38 10.90
C ASN A 49 10.48 3.67 11.77
N ARG A 50 9.27 3.39 11.27
CA ARG A 50 8.01 3.47 12.02
C ARG A 50 7.57 2.05 12.39
N ASN A 51 6.81 1.90 13.48
CA ASN A 51 6.20 0.61 13.83
C ASN A 51 5.07 0.29 12.84
N LEU A 52 5.37 -0.52 11.82
CA LEU A 52 4.42 -0.86 10.75
C LEU A 52 3.34 -1.83 11.20
N GLU A 53 3.67 -2.78 12.08
CA GLU A 53 2.71 -3.74 12.65
C GLU A 53 1.61 -3.01 13.41
N LYS A 54 1.99 -2.14 14.35
CA LYS A 54 1.05 -1.30 15.09
C LYS A 54 0.20 -0.44 14.16
N ARG A 55 0.78 0.12 13.10
CA ARG A 55 0.01 0.89 12.11
C ARG A 55 -0.98 0.04 11.31
N ILE A 56 -0.70 -1.24 11.09
CA ILE A 56 -1.66 -2.17 10.47
C ILE A 56 -2.80 -2.43 11.46
N GLU A 57 -2.48 -2.77 12.71
CA GLU A 57 -3.44 -3.06 13.78
C GLU A 57 -4.38 -1.88 14.05
N GLU A 58 -3.82 -0.67 14.21
CA GLU A 58 -4.58 0.57 14.39
C GLU A 58 -5.27 1.03 13.11
N GLY A 59 -4.95 0.41 11.98
CA GLY A 59 -5.52 0.78 10.70
C GLY A 59 -5.04 2.13 10.18
N GLY A 60 -3.81 2.53 10.49
CA GLY A 60 -3.15 3.75 10.02
C GLY A 60 -2.40 3.60 8.70
N ILE A 61 -2.35 2.41 8.08
CA ILE A 61 -1.75 2.23 6.74
C ILE A 61 -2.76 2.63 5.65
N ARG A 62 -2.33 3.48 4.70
CA ARG A 62 -3.13 3.94 3.56
C ARG A 62 -2.30 3.90 2.28
N GLY A 63 -2.97 3.62 1.16
CA GLY A 63 -2.44 3.90 -0.17
C GLY A 63 -2.88 5.28 -0.66
N VAL A 64 -2.09 5.86 -1.56
CA VAL A 64 -2.39 7.11 -2.28
C VAL A 64 -2.17 6.86 -3.77
N GLY A 65 -3.17 7.15 -4.60
CA GLY A 65 -3.05 7.03 -6.04
C GLY A 65 -4.33 6.60 -6.74
N GLU A 66 -4.20 6.21 -8.00
CA GLU A 66 -5.29 5.86 -8.91
C GLU A 66 -6.16 4.70 -8.35
N PHE A 67 -7.48 4.77 -8.58
CA PHE A 67 -8.48 3.78 -8.14
C PHE A 67 -8.61 3.57 -6.62
N LEU A 68 -7.94 4.39 -5.80
CA LEU A 68 -8.18 4.44 -4.36
C LEU A 68 -9.12 5.60 -4.04
N SER A 69 -9.75 5.56 -2.87
CA SER A 69 -10.51 6.71 -2.37
C SER A 69 -9.60 7.93 -2.18
N THR A 70 -10.11 9.11 -2.51
CA THR A 70 -9.40 10.39 -2.38
C THR A 70 -8.91 10.60 -0.94
N LYS A 71 -7.63 10.96 -0.79
CA LYS A 71 -7.00 11.24 0.51
C LYS A 71 -6.80 12.74 0.69
N ILE A 72 -6.90 13.19 1.93
CA ILE A 72 -6.58 14.57 2.33
C ILE A 72 -5.35 14.55 3.25
N ASN A 73 -4.61 15.66 3.27
CA ASN A 73 -3.49 15.88 4.19
C ASN A 73 -3.74 17.19 4.96
N ALA A 74 -3.49 17.19 6.25
CA ALA A 74 -3.57 18.37 7.11
C ALA A 74 -2.17 18.74 7.61
N ASN A 75 -1.79 20.00 7.48
CA ASN A 75 -0.57 20.53 8.08
C ASN A 75 -0.88 20.94 9.52
N ILE A 76 -0.10 20.43 10.47
CA ILE A 76 -0.19 20.72 11.90
C ILE A 76 1.15 21.19 12.46
#